data_AF-A0A1G7A3H6-F1
#
_entry.id   AF-A0A1G7A3H6-F1
#
_cell.length_a   1.000
_cell.length_b   1.000
_cell.length_c   1.000
_cell.angle_alpha   90.00
_cell.angle_beta   90.00
_cell.angle_gamma   90.00
#
_symmetry.space_group_name_H-M   'P 1'
#
loop_
_entity.id
_entity.type
_entity.pdbx_description
1 polymer ?
#
loop_
_entity_poly.entity_id
_entity_poly.type
_entity_poly.pdbx_seq_one_letter_code
_entity_poly.pdbx_strand_id
1 'polypeptide(L)'
;MQATPIDPRDQTHEVDDPSYRVFFWDSPSSSDEWELTEADLNEVLAWIDQHSKQRPHSLWATIRTDDNVTTSAYVASIHPRRALCGRHGPLRHVRSGIA
;
A
#
# COMPACT_ATOMS: atom_id res chain seq x y z
N MET A 1 -8.32 -15.21 12.26
CA MET A 1 -8.90 -14.33 11.23
C MET A 1 -10.40 -14.57 11.24
N GLN A 2 -11.20 -13.53 11.48
CA GLN A 2 -12.66 -13.59 11.44
C GLN A 2 -13.12 -12.72 10.27
N ALA A 3 -14.02 -13.26 9.45
CA ALA A 3 -14.59 -12.56 8.30
C ALA A 3 -16.11 -12.63 8.42
N THR A 4 -16.76 -11.49 8.24
CA THR A 4 -18.21 -11.37 8.19
C THR A 4 -18.58 -10.93 6.77
N PRO A 5 -19.57 -11.56 6.12
CA PRO A 5 -20.04 -11.12 4.82
C PRO A 5 -20.69 -9.74 4.95
N ILE A 6 -20.33 -8.83 4.04
CA ILE A 6 -20.96 -7.53 3.87
C ILE A 6 -21.86 -7.61 2.63
N ASP A 7 -23.08 -7.11 2.72
CA ASP A 7 -23.97 -7.00 1.56
C ASP A 7 -23.45 -5.86 0.66
N PRO A 8 -23.09 -6.11 -0.62
CA PRO A 8 -22.63 -5.04 -1.52
C PRO A 8 -23.70 -3.98 -1.82
N ARG A 9 -24.96 -4.23 -1.47
CA ARG A 9 -26.05 -3.24 -1.58
C ARG A 9 -26.15 -2.34 -0.35
N ASP A 10 -25.40 -2.65 0.71
CA ASP A 10 -25.33 -1.81 1.90
C ASP A 10 -24.40 -0.62 1.64
N GLN A 11 -25.01 0.49 1.23
CA GLN A 11 -24.33 1.77 0.98
C GLN A 11 -24.10 2.57 2.27
N THR A 12 -24.49 2.06 3.45
CA THR A 12 -24.29 2.80 4.72
C THR A 12 -22.82 2.91 5.15
N HIS A 13 -21.93 2.20 4.44
CA HIS A 13 -20.49 2.16 4.68
C HIS A 13 -19.67 2.95 3.64
N GLU A 14 -20.34 3.62 2.70
CA GLU A 14 -19.69 4.45 1.69
C GLU A 14 -19.34 5.83 2.26
N VAL A 15 -18.13 6.30 1.97
CA VAL A 15 -17.67 7.65 2.34
C VAL A 15 -17.51 8.40 1.03
N ASP A 16 -18.28 9.48 0.85
CA ASP A 16 -18.35 10.21 -0.42
C ASP A 16 -17.03 10.91 -0.78
N ASP A 17 -16.28 11.40 0.22
CA ASP A 17 -15.02 12.15 0.03
C ASP A 17 -13.90 11.67 0.96
N PRO A 18 -13.35 10.46 0.74
CA PRO A 18 -12.27 9.95 1.57
C PRO A 18 -10.97 10.73 1.31
N SER A 19 -10.25 11.04 2.37
CA SER A 19 -8.86 11.49 2.25
C SER A 19 -7.94 10.28 2.29
N TYR A 20 -6.81 10.32 1.59
CA TYR A 20 -5.83 9.23 1.56
C TYR A 20 -4.48 9.75 2.01
N ARG A 21 -3.77 8.95 2.83
CA ARG A 21 -2.39 9.22 3.23
C ARG A 21 -1.45 8.21 2.61
N VAL A 22 -0.45 8.71 1.90
CA VAL A 22 0.58 7.93 1.23
C VAL A 22 1.92 8.19 1.90
N PHE A 23 2.61 7.12 2.24
CA PHE A 23 3.97 7.15 2.76
C PHE A 23 4.89 6.48 1.75
N PHE A 24 5.89 7.21 1.23
CA PHE A 24 6.98 6.64 0.45
C PHE A 24 8.19 6.46 1.34
N TRP A 25 8.61 5.22 1.57
CA TRP A 25 9.67 4.90 2.52
C TRP A 25 11.04 4.86 1.86
N ASP A 26 11.99 5.65 2.38
CA ASP A 26 13.41 5.55 2.03
C ASP A 26 14.16 4.64 3.03
N SER A 27 13.69 4.59 4.28
CA SER A 27 14.19 3.69 5.33
C SER A 27 13.10 3.41 6.37
N PRO A 28 13.28 2.51 7.35
CA PRO A 28 12.26 2.21 8.36
C PRO A 28 11.82 3.40 9.23
N SER A 29 12.60 4.48 9.27
CA SER A 29 12.33 5.66 10.08
C SER A 29 12.29 6.96 9.25
N SER A 30 12.26 6.86 7.92
CA SER A 30 12.24 8.03 7.03
C SER A 30 11.32 7.76 5.85
N SER A 31 10.35 8.65 5.70
CA SER A 31 9.37 8.63 4.62
C SER A 31 9.01 10.03 4.16
N ASP A 32 8.66 10.15 2.88
CA ASP A 32 7.90 11.28 2.36
C ASP A 32 6.41 11.00 2.54
N GLU A 33 5.70 11.93 3.19
CA GLU A 33 4.28 11.80 3.51
C GLU A 33 3.46 12.74 2.64
N TRP A 34 2.34 12.22 2.12
CA TRP A 34 1.43 12.95 1.25
C TRP A 34 -0.01 12.71 1.68
N GLU A 35 -0.81 13.77 1.72
CA GLU A 35 -2.26 13.70 1.87
C GLU A 35 -2.89 14.01 0.50
N LEU A 36 -3.71 13.08 0.02
CA LEU A 36 -4.46 13.18 -1.22
C LEU A 36 -5.95 13.28 -0.86
N THR A 37 -6.63 14.27 -1.41
CA THR A 37 -8.05 14.56 -1.20
C THR A 37 -8.73 14.69 -2.55
N GLU A 38 -10.07 14.59 -2.59
CA GLU A 38 -10.85 14.77 -3.83
C GLU A 38 -10.41 13.82 -4.96
N ALA A 39 -10.01 12.59 -4.60
CA ALA A 39 -9.48 11.61 -5.55
C ALA A 39 -10.07 10.23 -5.25
N ASP A 40 -10.43 9.50 -6.30
CA ASP A 40 -10.86 8.11 -6.18
C ASP A 40 -9.68 7.19 -5.86
N LEU A 41 -9.95 6.03 -5.26
CA LEU A 41 -8.91 5.03 -4.95
C LEU A 41 -8.07 4.65 -6.19
N ASN A 42 -8.69 4.53 -7.36
CA ASN A 42 -7.98 4.18 -8.59
C ASN A 42 -7.03 5.29 -9.04
N GLU A 43 -7.44 6.55 -8.88
CA GLU A 43 -6.61 7.72 -9.20
C GLU A 43 -5.43 7.82 -8.22
N VAL A 44 -5.68 7.56 -6.94
CA VAL A 44 -4.63 7.48 -5.92
C VAL A 44 -3.61 6.38 -6.24
N LEU A 45 -4.07 5.18 -6.63
CA LEU A 45 -3.17 4.09 -7.01
C LEU A 45 -2.35 4.42 -8.26
N ALA A 46 -2.96 5.05 -9.27
CA ALA A 46 -2.26 5.50 -10.47
C ALA A 46 -1.24 6.60 -10.15
N TRP A 47 -1.59 7.53 -9.25
CA TRP A 47 -0.69 8.58 -8.77
C TRP A 47 0.51 7.98 -8.04
N ILE A 48 0.29 7.00 -7.16
CA ILE A 48 1.35 6.28 -6.44
C ILE A 48 2.32 5.63 -7.42
N ASP A 49 1.84 4.98 -8.48
CA ASP A 49 2.71 4.32 -9.47
C ASP A 49 3.66 5.34 -10.13
N GLN A 50 3.14 6.51 -10.47
CA GLN A 50 3.90 7.59 -11.11
C GLN A 50 4.89 8.29 -10.15
N HIS A 51 4.53 8.42 -8.86
CA HIS A 51 5.28 9.24 -7.89
C HIS A 51 6.18 8.43 -6.95
N SER A 52 5.97 7.11 -6.84
CA SER A 52 6.74 6.26 -5.93
C SER A 52 8.22 6.22 -6.26
N LYS A 53 8.60 6.43 -7.53
CA LYS A 53 9.98 6.25 -8.02
C LYS A 53 10.56 4.88 -7.63
N GLN A 54 9.73 3.83 -7.67
CA GLN A 54 10.08 2.46 -7.26
C GLN A 54 10.37 2.30 -5.75
N ARG A 55 10.00 3.27 -4.92
CA ARG A 55 10.10 3.16 -3.46
C ARG A 55 8.96 2.34 -2.88
N PRO A 56 9.21 1.57 -1.82
CA PRO A 56 8.14 0.96 -1.04
C PRO A 56 7.15 2.03 -0.56
N HIS A 57 5.87 1.72 -0.60
CA HIS A 57 4.84 2.65 -0.17
C HIS A 57 3.79 2.00 0.74
N SER A 58 3.17 2.82 1.58
CA SER A 58 2.00 2.47 2.37
C SER A 58 0.87 3.45 2.11
N LEU A 59 -0.33 2.94 1.87
CA LEU A 59 -1.54 3.70 1.61
C LEU A 59 -2.54 3.48 2.74
N TRP A 60 -3.04 4.58 3.27
CA TRP A 60 -4.09 4.64 4.29
C TRP A 60 -5.27 5.44 3.77
N ALA A 61 -6.48 4.97 4.01
CA ALA A 61 -7.68 5.77 3.87
C ALA A 61 -7.96 6.43 5.21
N THR A 62 -8.19 7.73 5.19
CA THR A 62 -8.49 8.57 6.34
C THR A 62 -9.94 9.01 6.24
N ILE A 63 -10.74 8.54 7.19
CA ILE A 63 -12.14 8.91 7.35
C ILE A 63 -12.19 9.95 8.46
N ARG A 64 -12.61 11.16 8.11
CA ARG A 64 -12.91 12.21 9.09
C ARG A 64 -14.39 12.06 9.44
N THR A 65 -14.70 11.69 10.67
CA THR A 65 -16.07 11.75 11.17
C THR A 65 -16.34 13.13 11.75
N ASP A 66 -17.60 13.57 11.73
CA ASP A 66 -18.03 14.89 12.22
C ASP A 66 -17.62 15.15 13.69
N ASP A 67 -17.35 14.09 14.46
CA ASP A 67 -16.88 14.13 15.85
C ASP A 67 -15.39 14.48 16.01
N ASN A 68 -14.72 14.95 14.95
CA ASN A 68 -13.29 15.26 14.92
C ASN A 68 -12.39 14.03 15.22
N VAL A 69 -12.92 12.83 15.03
CA VAL A 69 -12.18 11.57 15.12
C VAL A 69 -11.69 11.21 13.72
N THR A 70 -10.36 11.07 13.60
CA THR A 70 -9.73 10.61 12.36
C THR A 70 -9.49 9.11 12.46
N THR A 71 -10.31 8.31 11.79
CA THR A 71 -10.08 6.87 11.67
C THR A 71 -9.25 6.60 10.42
N SER A 72 -8.09 5.98 10.58
CA SER A 72 -7.25 5.57 9.45
C SER A 72 -7.33 4.05 9.25
N ALA A 73 -7.78 3.64 8.07
CA ALA A 73 -7.80 2.25 7.65
C ALA A 73 -6.63 1.97 6.70
N TYR A 74 -5.93 0.87 6.92
CA TYR A 74 -4.85 0.44 6.05
C TYR A 74 -5.43 -0.18 4.76
N VAL A 75 -5.04 0.35 3.61
CA VAL A 75 -5.59 -0.06 2.30
C VAL A 75 -4.64 -0.99 1.56
N ALA A 76 -3.37 -0.60 1.45
CA ALA A 76 -2.38 -1.39 0.73
C ALA A 76 -0.95 -1.01 1.14
N SER A 77 -0.03 -1.97 1.02
CA SER A 77 1.40 -1.64 0.93
C SER A 77 2.11 -2.57 -0.02
N ILE A 78 3.13 -2.02 -0.68
CA ILE A 78 4.22 -2.79 -1.23
C ILE A 78 5.35 -2.71 -0.22
N HIS A 79 5.32 -3.59 0.79
CA HIS A 79 6.39 -3.64 1.79
C HIS A 79 7.73 -4.10 1.17
N PRO A 80 8.87 -3.51 1.61
CA PRO A 80 10.20 -3.94 1.16
C PRO A 80 10.51 -5.40 1.55
N ARG A 81 9.83 -5.96 2.56
CA ARG A 81 9.97 -7.38 2.94
C ARG A 81 9.40 -8.36 1.91
N ARG A 82 8.57 -7.92 0.95
CA ARG A 82 8.13 -8.77 -0.17
C ARG A 82 9.02 -8.67 -1.41
N ALA A 83 9.79 -7.59 -1.57
CA ALA A 83 10.70 -7.41 -2.71
C ALA A 83 11.96 -8.29 -2.62
N LEU A 84 12.29 -8.85 -1.45
CA LEU A 84 13.46 -9.72 -1.26
C LEU A 84 13.19 -11.22 -1.51
N CYS A 85 11.95 -11.67 -1.68
CA CYS A 85 11.64 -13.07 -2.01
C CYS A 85 11.67 -13.39 -3.53
N GLY A 86 12.14 -12.46 -4.37
CA GLY A 86 12.09 -12.58 -5.84
C GLY A 86 13.44 -12.67 -6.56
N ARG A 87 14.57 -12.86 -5.88
CA ARG A 87 15.87 -13.11 -6.55
C ARG A 87 16.41 -14.50 -6.24
N HIS A 88 15.73 -15.53 -6.75
CA HIS A 88 16.46 -16.75 -7.12
C HIS A 88 17.32 -16.41 -8.34
N GLY A 89 18.58 -16.06 -8.08
CA GLY A 89 19.60 -16.01 -9.14
C GLY A 89 19.72 -17.40 -9.78
N PRO A 90 20.05 -17.48 -11.09
CA PRO A 90 20.24 -18.77 -11.74
C PRO A 90 21.38 -19.52 -11.04
N LEU A 91 21.10 -20.75 -10.61
CA LEU A 91 22.09 -21.71 -10.13
C LEU A 91 23.17 -21.86 -11.22
N ARG A 92 24.30 -21.19 -11.02
CA ARG A 92 25.53 -21.46 -11.77
C ARG A 92 25.88 -22.93 -11.52
N HIS A 93 25.85 -23.73 -12.58
CA HIS A 93 26.47 -25.05 -12.59
C HIS A 93 27.96 -24.89 -12.25
N VAL A 94 28.32 -25.25 -11.02
CA VAL A 94 29.71 -25.49 -10.65
C VAL A 94 30.08 -26.85 -11.25
N ARG A 95 31.11 -26.84 -12.09
CA ARG A 95 31.75 -28.02 -12.66
C ARG A 95 32.20 -28.95 -11.53
N SER A 96 31.79 -30.22 -11.58
CA SER A 96 32.49 -31.29 -10.86
C SER A 96 33.38 -32.00 -11.86
N GLY A 97 34.69 -31.79 -11.74
CA GLY A 97 35.68 -32.70 -12.29
C GLY A 97 35.91 -33.83 -11.28
N ILE A 98 35.89 -35.07 -11.75
CA ILE A 98 36.43 -36.21 -11.03
C ILE A 98 37.24 -37.03 -12.03
N ALA A 99 38.50 -37.27 -11.64
CA ALA A 99 39.53 -38.23 -12.06
C ALA A 99 39.36 -39.01 -13.38
#